data_AF-A0A533V4Q2-F1
#
_entry.id   AF-A0A533V4Q2-F1
#
_cell.length_a   1.000
_cell.length_b   1.000
_cell.length_c   1.000
_cell.angle_alpha   90.00
_cell.angle_beta   90.00
_cell.angle_gamma   90.00
#
_symmetry.space_group_name_H-M   'P 1'
#
loop_
_entity.id
_entity.type
_entity.pdbx_description
1 polymer ?
#
loop_
_entity_poly.entity_id
_entity_poly.type
_entity_poly.pdbx_seq_one_letter_code
_entity_poly.pdbx_strand_id
1 'polypeptide(L)'
;MSRISTTDYLKLTDDSILWKISSSPDNEIAKEMISDYLERKLLKCVYERFIRKRNNYTKLNRDKIEELRLRIARLSNIDERKIFLDTYGISLVPLAPNKQEMKSILLVSEDEFFKQPVSNLPLVNSMTGYLDMIRVYTNHKDRKKITNISRDVLDKELPEK
;
A
#
# COMPACT_ATOMS: atom_id res chain seq x y z
N MET A 1 -3.42 -19.40 -17.27
CA MET A 1 -2.52 -19.55 -16.10
C MET A 1 -2.37 -21.04 -15.81
N SER A 2 -1.16 -21.59 -15.95
CA SER A 2 -0.91 -22.99 -15.56
C SER A 2 -1.11 -23.12 -14.05
N ARG A 3 -1.84 -24.17 -13.62
CA ARG A 3 -1.95 -24.49 -12.20
C ARG A 3 -0.61 -25.06 -11.74
N ILE A 4 0.04 -24.41 -10.78
CA ILE A 4 1.20 -24.95 -10.09
C ILE A 4 0.76 -26.18 -9.29
N SER A 5 1.45 -27.30 -9.44
CA SER A 5 1.20 -28.50 -8.63
C SER A 5 1.69 -28.26 -7.19
N THR A 6 1.15 -28.98 -6.21
CA THR A 6 1.64 -28.91 -4.82
C THR A 6 3.13 -29.20 -4.73
N THR A 7 3.60 -30.20 -5.47
CA THR A 7 5.02 -30.58 -5.55
C THR A 7 5.88 -29.45 -6.11
N ASP A 8 5.40 -28.71 -7.10
CA ASP A 8 6.15 -27.59 -7.67
C ASP A 8 6.09 -26.35 -6.78
N TYR A 9 4.98 -26.12 -6.08
CA TYR A 9 4.85 -25.06 -5.08
C TYR A 9 5.87 -25.24 -3.95
N LEU A 10 6.04 -26.47 -3.45
CA LEU A 10 7.00 -26.78 -2.38
C LEU A 10 8.47 -26.52 -2.77
N LYS A 11 8.78 -26.38 -4.07
CA LYS A 11 10.12 -26.02 -4.57
C LYS A 11 10.34 -24.51 -4.66
N LEU A 12 9.32 -23.69 -4.44
CA LEU A 12 9.42 -22.23 -4.46
C LEU A 12 9.86 -21.73 -3.09
N THR A 13 11.18 -21.73 -2.87
CA THR A 13 11.83 -21.14 -1.71
C THR A 13 12.33 -19.74 -2.05
N ASP A 14 12.61 -18.91 -1.05
CA ASP A 14 13.16 -17.57 -1.27
C ASP A 14 14.40 -17.61 -2.16
N ASP A 15 15.37 -18.48 -1.84
CA ASP A 15 16.60 -18.64 -2.64
C ASP A 15 16.31 -19.10 -4.07
N SER A 16 15.37 -20.04 -4.25
CA SER A 16 15.06 -20.56 -5.60
C SER A 16 14.37 -19.50 -6.46
N ILE A 17 13.54 -18.64 -5.86
CA ILE A 17 12.92 -17.51 -6.55
C ILE A 17 13.96 -16.43 -6.87
N LEU A 18 14.78 -16.01 -5.91
CA LEU A 18 15.83 -15.02 -6.12
C LEU A 18 16.80 -15.48 -7.23
N TRP A 19 17.21 -16.74 -7.21
CA TRP A 19 18.07 -17.31 -8.23
C TRP A 19 17.40 -17.36 -9.61
N LYS A 20 16.13 -17.78 -9.68
CA LYS A 20 15.36 -17.83 -10.94
C LYS A 20 15.22 -16.45 -11.57
N ILE A 21 14.92 -15.43 -10.78
CA ILE A 21 14.77 -14.05 -11.29
C ILE A 21 16.13 -13.49 -11.73
N SER A 22 17.17 -13.69 -10.91
CA SER A 22 18.53 -13.20 -11.22
C SER A 22 19.12 -13.85 -12.47
N SER A 23 18.83 -15.14 -12.68
CA SER A 23 19.35 -15.92 -13.81
C SER A 23 18.47 -15.88 -15.06
N SER A 24 17.32 -15.22 -15.00
CA SER A 24 16.39 -15.15 -16.14
C SER A 24 16.97 -14.27 -17.26
N PRO A 25 17.04 -14.72 -18.52
CA PRO A 25 17.59 -13.90 -19.61
C PRO A 25 16.72 -12.68 -19.95
N ASP A 26 15.43 -12.69 -19.59
CA ASP A 26 14.42 -11.85 -20.24
C ASP A 26 13.91 -10.64 -19.42
N ASN A 27 14.59 -10.26 -18.32
CA ASN A 27 14.12 -9.12 -17.53
C ASN A 27 15.23 -8.39 -16.74
N GLU A 28 15.93 -7.47 -17.40
CA GLU A 28 16.99 -6.66 -16.79
C GLU A 28 16.52 -5.81 -15.60
N ILE A 29 15.27 -5.33 -15.62
CA ILE A 29 14.70 -4.54 -14.51
C ILE A 29 14.53 -5.42 -13.28
N ALA A 30 14.01 -6.64 -13.45
CA ALA A 30 13.84 -7.57 -12.35
C ALA A 30 15.21 -7.96 -11.75
N LYS A 31 16.23 -8.19 -12.60
CA LYS A 31 17.61 -8.43 -12.12
C LYS A 31 18.15 -7.26 -11.31
N GLU A 32 18.00 -6.03 -11.83
CA GLU A 32 18.41 -4.81 -11.13
C GLU A 32 17.74 -4.73 -9.76
N MET A 33 16.43 -4.98 -9.68
CA MET A 33 15.69 -4.97 -8.41
C MET A 33 16.17 -6.05 -7.43
N ILE A 34 16.52 -7.25 -7.89
CA ILE A 34 17.06 -8.31 -7.03
C ILE A 34 18.47 -7.97 -6.54
N SER A 35 19.33 -7.45 -7.42
CA SER A 35 20.66 -6.97 -7.04
C SER A 35 20.56 -5.85 -6.01
N ASP A 36 19.68 -4.87 -6.23
CA ASP A 36 19.42 -3.79 -5.29
C ASP A 36 18.85 -4.31 -3.95
N TYR A 37 17.99 -5.33 -3.98
CA TYR A 37 17.47 -5.97 -2.77
C TYR A 37 18.60 -6.63 -1.94
N LEU A 38 19.45 -7.43 -2.59
CA LEU A 38 20.58 -8.12 -1.96
C LEU A 38 21.60 -7.14 -1.38
N GLU A 39 21.85 -6.03 -2.09
CA GLU A 39 22.78 -4.97 -1.67
C GLU A 39 22.15 -3.93 -0.73
N ARG A 40 20.89 -4.12 -0.31
CA ARG A 40 20.12 -3.18 0.52
C ARG A 40 19.97 -1.78 -0.08
N LYS A 41 20.04 -1.66 -1.41
CA LYS A 41 19.75 -0.45 -2.20
C LYS A 41 18.26 -0.31 -2.52
N LEU A 42 17.42 -0.41 -1.48
CA LEU A 42 15.97 -0.44 -1.63
C LEU A 42 15.38 0.85 -2.22
N LEU A 43 14.25 0.70 -2.91
CA LEU A 43 13.37 1.79 -3.35
C LEU A 43 13.11 2.77 -2.20
N LYS A 44 13.08 4.06 -2.53
CA LYS A 44 12.86 5.14 -1.58
C LYS A 44 11.41 5.58 -1.65
N CYS A 45 10.74 5.63 -0.51
CA CYS A 45 9.46 6.33 -0.37
C CYS A 45 9.73 7.84 -0.50
N VAL A 46 9.18 8.45 -1.54
CA VAL A 46 9.45 9.85 -1.91
C VAL A 46 8.24 10.77 -1.72
N TYR A 47 7.07 10.17 -1.54
CA TYR A 47 5.83 10.84 -1.18
C TYR A 47 4.98 9.87 -0.36
N GLU A 48 4.36 10.38 0.69
CA GLU A 48 3.40 9.65 1.52
C GLU A 48 2.31 10.63 1.94
N ARG A 49 1.04 10.21 1.81
CA ARG A 49 -0.09 10.98 2.32
C ARG A 49 -1.18 10.06 2.84
N PHE A 50 -1.69 10.42 4.02
CA PHE A 50 -2.88 9.84 4.58
C PHE A 50 -4.14 10.48 3.98
N ILE A 51 -5.12 9.65 3.68
CA ILE A 51 -6.44 10.01 3.16
C ILE A 51 -7.43 9.50 4.22
N ARG A 52 -7.79 10.37 5.17
CA ARG A 52 -8.70 9.99 6.25
C ARG A 52 -10.11 9.86 5.70
N LYS A 53 -10.71 8.67 5.82
CA LYS A 53 -12.10 8.43 5.42
C LYS A 53 -12.98 8.27 6.64
N ARG A 54 -14.05 9.07 6.72
CA ARG A 54 -15.23 8.71 7.53
C ARG A 54 -16.20 7.81 6.78
N ASN A 55 -16.20 7.87 5.43
CA ASN A 55 -17.01 7.02 4.55
C ASN A 55 -16.16 6.44 3.41
N ASN A 56 -16.51 5.25 2.91
CA ASN A 56 -15.78 4.42 1.92
C ASN A 56 -15.50 5.05 0.53
N TYR A 57 -15.73 6.34 0.30
CA TYR A 57 -15.94 6.92 -1.04
C TYR A 57 -14.71 7.15 -1.91
N THR A 58 -13.50 7.34 -1.37
CA THR A 58 -12.28 7.56 -2.20
C THR A 58 -11.47 6.29 -2.37
N LYS A 59 -12.05 5.18 -2.82
CA LYS A 59 -11.21 4.07 -3.32
C LYS A 59 -10.60 4.60 -4.61
N LEU A 60 -9.36 5.08 -4.56
CA LEU A 60 -8.56 5.29 -5.77
C LEU A 60 -8.58 3.94 -6.50
N ASN A 61 -9.36 3.86 -7.58
CA ASN A 61 -9.45 2.63 -8.35
C ASN A 61 -8.10 2.40 -9.03
N ARG A 62 -7.84 1.17 -9.46
CA ARG A 62 -6.57 0.80 -10.10
C ARG A 62 -6.27 1.70 -11.30
N ASP A 63 -7.30 2.10 -12.04
CA ASP A 63 -7.17 2.94 -13.22
C ASP A 63 -6.68 4.36 -12.87
N LYS A 64 -7.23 4.99 -11.82
CA LYS A 64 -6.78 6.32 -11.37
C LYS A 64 -5.38 6.27 -10.77
N ILE A 65 -5.04 5.20 -10.05
CA ILE A 65 -3.67 4.95 -9.56
C ILE A 65 -2.68 4.93 -10.73
N GLU A 66 -3.04 4.18 -11.77
CA GLU A 66 -2.20 4.03 -12.95
C GLU A 66 -2.10 5.34 -13.75
N GLU A 67 -3.21 6.06 -13.92
CA GLU A 67 -3.23 7.39 -14.53
C GLU A 67 -2.29 8.36 -13.81
N LEU A 68 -2.36 8.42 -12.47
CA LEU A 68 -1.50 9.27 -11.65
C LEU A 68 -0.03 8.87 -11.77
N ARG A 69 0.27 7.56 -11.76
CA ARG A 69 1.63 7.03 -11.95
C ARG A 69 2.21 7.44 -13.30
N LEU A 70 1.44 7.27 -14.39
CA LEU A 70 1.84 7.65 -15.75
C LEU A 70 1.99 9.18 -15.88
N ARG A 71 1.15 9.97 -15.22
CA ARG A 71 1.27 11.44 -15.19
C ARG A 71 2.56 11.88 -14.50
N ILE A 72 2.92 11.28 -13.37
CA ILE A 72 4.20 11.53 -12.67
C ILE A 72 5.38 11.15 -13.56
N ALA A 73 5.32 10.00 -14.25
CA ALA A 73 6.35 9.56 -15.19
C ALA A 73 6.57 10.57 -16.33
N ARG A 74 5.48 11.00 -17.00
CA ARG A 74 5.52 11.98 -18.09
C ARG A 74 6.10 13.32 -17.64
N LEU A 75 5.62 13.87 -16.52
CA LEU A 75 6.08 15.17 -16.02
C LEU A 75 7.52 15.14 -15.52
N SER A 76 7.97 14.00 -15.00
CA SER A 76 9.34 13.81 -14.54
C SER A 76 10.30 13.32 -15.63
N ASN A 77 9.83 12.98 -16.83
CA ASN A 77 10.65 12.37 -17.88
C ASN A 77 11.50 11.20 -17.35
N ILE A 78 10.89 10.35 -16.52
CA ILE A 78 11.49 9.12 -15.97
C ILE A 78 10.64 7.96 -16.46
N ASP A 79 11.30 6.85 -16.78
CA ASP A 79 10.64 5.60 -17.15
C ASP A 79 9.62 5.21 -16.08
N GLU A 80 8.36 5.04 -16.50
CA GLU A 80 7.25 4.68 -15.63
C GLU A 80 7.54 3.39 -14.83
N ARG A 81 8.31 2.45 -15.38
CA ARG A 81 8.71 1.20 -14.71
C ARG A 81 9.58 1.42 -13.46
N LYS A 82 10.10 2.63 -13.26
CA LYS A 82 10.90 3.05 -12.09
C LYS A 82 10.08 3.82 -11.05
N ILE A 83 8.78 3.96 -11.25
CA ILE A 83 7.86 4.69 -10.38
C ILE A 83 6.77 3.75 -9.93
N PHE A 84 6.67 3.55 -8.63
CA PHE A 84 5.70 2.65 -8.01
C PHE A 84 4.73 3.48 -7.17
N LEU A 85 3.46 3.48 -7.55
CA LEU A 85 2.40 4.13 -6.80
C LEU A 85 1.58 3.04 -6.11
N ASP A 86 1.60 3.06 -4.79
CA ASP A 86 0.90 2.11 -3.94
C ASP A 86 -0.20 2.81 -3.14
N THR A 87 -1.31 2.12 -2.93
CA THR A 87 -2.38 2.57 -2.06
C THR A 87 -2.76 1.46 -1.11
N TYR A 88 -2.81 1.76 0.18
CA TYR A 88 -3.19 0.81 1.19
C TYR A 88 -4.24 1.39 2.13
N GLY A 89 -5.23 0.57 2.50
CA GLY A 89 -6.29 0.92 3.43
C GLY A 89 -6.15 0.11 4.71
N ILE A 90 -5.95 0.80 5.84
CA ILE A 90 -5.84 0.21 7.16
C ILE A 90 -7.11 0.51 7.94
N SER A 91 -7.72 -0.50 8.53
CA SER A 91 -8.70 -0.27 9.59
C SER A 91 -7.97 0.21 10.84
N LEU A 92 -8.33 1.38 11.36
CA LEU A 92 -7.67 1.97 12.53
C LEU A 92 -7.94 1.17 13.81
N VAL A 93 -9.01 0.39 13.82
CA VAL A 93 -9.35 -0.57 14.87
C VAL A 93 -9.42 -1.98 14.29
N PRO A 94 -9.20 -3.05 15.09
CA PRO A 94 -9.41 -4.40 14.63
C PRO A 94 -10.81 -4.59 14.02
N LEU A 95 -10.86 -5.22 12.86
CA LEU A 95 -12.13 -5.55 12.21
C LEU A 95 -12.81 -6.71 12.94
N ALA A 96 -14.14 -6.73 12.87
CA ALA A 96 -14.90 -7.91 13.30
C ALA A 96 -14.60 -9.11 12.36
N PRO A 97 -14.92 -10.36 12.75
CA PRO A 97 -14.67 -11.55 11.93
C PRO A 97 -15.30 -11.49 10.51
N ASN A 98 -16.37 -10.72 10.36
CA ASN A 98 -17.04 -10.46 9.08
C ASN A 98 -16.33 -9.38 8.22
N LYS A 99 -15.14 -8.93 8.62
CA LYS A 99 -14.33 -7.87 7.98
C LYS A 99 -15.01 -6.50 7.91
N GLN A 100 -16.05 -6.27 8.71
CA GLN A 100 -16.70 -4.96 8.86
C GLN A 100 -16.14 -4.23 10.07
N GLU A 101 -16.30 -2.90 10.08
CA GLU A 101 -16.00 -2.09 11.26
C GLU A 101 -16.69 -2.65 12.50
N MET A 102 -15.95 -2.62 13.62
CA MET A 102 -16.46 -3.02 14.91
C MET A 102 -17.58 -2.06 15.34
N LYS A 103 -18.82 -2.53 15.32
CA LYS A 103 -20.00 -1.72 15.71
C LYS A 103 -20.24 -1.67 17.21
N SER A 104 -19.67 -2.63 17.94
CA SER A 104 -19.87 -2.79 19.38
C SER A 104 -18.74 -3.59 20.01
N ILE A 105 -18.46 -3.31 21.27
CA ILE A 105 -17.54 -4.08 22.13
C ILE A 105 -18.38 -4.75 23.22
N LEU A 106 -18.00 -5.97 23.59
CA LEU A 106 -18.57 -6.65 24.73
C LEU A 106 -17.78 -6.25 25.98
N LEU A 107 -18.45 -5.62 26.95
CA LEU A 107 -17.86 -5.24 28.22
C LEU A 107 -18.30 -6.25 29.28
N VAL A 108 -17.32 -6.78 30.01
CA VAL A 108 -17.52 -7.77 31.06
C VAL A 108 -16.86 -7.24 32.33
N SER A 109 -17.63 -7.18 33.39
CA SER A 109 -17.21 -6.85 34.75
C SER A 109 -17.69 -7.95 35.70
N GLU A 110 -17.36 -7.86 36.99
CA GLU A 110 -17.79 -8.86 37.99
C GLU A 110 -19.32 -8.96 38.07
N ASP A 111 -20.02 -7.83 37.95
CA ASP A 111 -21.48 -7.75 38.16
C ASP A 111 -22.27 -7.60 36.85
N GLU A 112 -21.64 -7.18 35.75
CA GLU A 112 -22.34 -6.86 34.51
C GLU A 112 -21.67 -7.40 33.25
N PHE A 113 -22.52 -7.85 32.33
CA PHE A 113 -22.16 -8.23 30.97
C PHE A 113 -23.08 -7.48 30.01
N PHE A 114 -22.54 -6.57 29.21
CA PHE A 114 -23.34 -5.87 28.22
C PHE A 114 -22.56 -5.49 26.97
N LYS A 115 -23.31 -5.34 25.88
CA LYS A 115 -22.79 -4.94 24.57
C LYS A 115 -22.86 -3.43 24.45
N GLN A 116 -21.70 -2.76 24.44
CA GLN A 116 -21.60 -1.32 24.29
C GLN A 116 -21.39 -0.97 22.80
N PRO A 117 -22.30 -0.21 22.16
CA PRO A 117 -22.04 0.35 20.84
C PRO A 117 -20.78 1.20 20.84
N VAL A 118 -19.95 1.07 19.80
CA VAL A 118 -18.70 1.85 19.70
C VAL A 118 -19.00 3.35 19.62
N SER A 119 -20.13 3.74 19.02
CA SER A 119 -20.62 5.12 19.00
C SER A 119 -20.74 5.76 20.39
N ASN A 120 -20.97 4.96 21.42
CA ASN A 120 -21.17 5.40 22.79
C ASN A 120 -19.87 5.40 23.60
N LEU A 121 -18.75 5.04 22.98
CA LEU A 121 -17.40 5.06 23.57
C LEU A 121 -16.60 6.18 22.88
N PRO A 122 -16.61 7.43 23.40
CA PRO A 122 -16.10 8.59 22.67
C PRO A 122 -14.66 8.45 22.18
N LEU A 123 -13.78 7.88 23.01
CA LEU A 123 -12.39 7.64 22.66
C LEU A 123 -12.26 6.62 21.53
N VAL A 124 -12.96 5.48 21.64
CA VAL A 124 -12.93 4.42 20.62
C VAL A 124 -13.54 4.91 19.31
N ASN A 125 -14.68 5.60 19.38
CA ASN A 125 -15.36 6.18 18.22
C ASN A 125 -14.50 7.23 17.48
N SER A 126 -13.62 7.93 18.19
CA SER A 126 -12.70 8.90 17.55
C SER A 126 -11.59 8.21 16.74
N MET A 127 -11.29 6.95 17.08
CA MET A 127 -10.26 6.13 16.46
C MET A 127 -10.84 5.13 15.45
N THR A 128 -12.17 4.96 15.37
CA THR A 128 -12.78 4.12 14.34
C THR A 128 -12.72 4.78 12.97
N GLY A 129 -12.81 3.96 11.93
CA GLY A 129 -12.69 4.38 10.54
C GLY A 129 -11.56 3.66 9.82
N TYR A 130 -11.43 4.04 8.55
CA TYR A 130 -10.36 3.59 7.68
C TYR A 130 -9.37 4.72 7.43
N LEU A 131 -8.10 4.38 7.54
CA LEU A 131 -6.99 5.20 7.09
C LEU A 131 -6.52 4.67 5.76
N ASP A 132 -6.89 5.36 4.69
CA ASP A 132 -6.26 5.12 3.41
C ASP A 132 -4.96 5.90 3.34
N MET A 133 -4.02 5.37 2.58
CA MET A 133 -2.71 5.96 2.39
C MET A 133 -2.27 5.73 0.97
N ILE A 134 -1.63 6.74 0.39
CA ILE A 134 -0.96 6.66 -0.90
C ILE A 134 0.54 6.88 -0.70
N ARG A 135 1.35 6.08 -1.38
CA ARG A 135 2.80 6.16 -1.36
C ARG A 135 3.36 6.13 -2.77
N VAL A 136 4.40 6.92 -3.00
CA VAL A 136 5.19 6.86 -4.23
C VAL A 136 6.59 6.40 -3.88
N TYR A 137 7.08 5.41 -4.60
CA TYR A 137 8.43 4.89 -4.50
C TYR A 137 9.19 5.03 -5.82
N THR A 138 10.49 5.23 -5.72
CA THR A 138 11.40 5.22 -6.86
C THR A 138 12.82 4.82 -6.43
N ASN A 139 13.75 4.70 -7.36
CA ASN A 139 15.16 4.42 -7.04
C ASN A 139 15.83 5.62 -6.32
N HIS A 140 17.02 5.42 -5.77
CA HIS A 140 17.72 6.50 -5.07
C HIS A 140 18.09 7.68 -6.00
N LYS A 141 18.44 7.41 -7.27
CA LYS A 141 18.91 8.40 -8.24
C LYS A 141 17.84 9.45 -8.58
N ASP A 142 16.59 9.02 -8.65
CA ASP A 142 15.46 9.82 -9.11
C ASP A 142 14.69 10.51 -7.97
N ARG A 143 15.09 10.25 -6.71
CA ARG A 143 14.43 10.71 -5.48
C ARG A 143 13.94 12.16 -5.53
N LYS A 144 14.86 13.11 -5.74
CA LYS A 144 14.56 14.55 -5.63
C LYS A 144 13.53 14.98 -6.66
N LYS A 145 13.65 14.47 -7.89
CA LYS A 145 12.78 14.83 -9.00
C LYS A 145 11.36 14.28 -8.77
N ILE A 146 11.25 13.00 -8.42
CA ILE A 146 9.96 12.36 -8.17
C ILE A 146 9.28 12.93 -6.92
N THR A 147 10.00 13.31 -5.86
CA THR A 147 9.39 13.96 -4.69
C THR A 147 8.63 15.23 -5.08
N ASN A 148 9.24 16.12 -5.86
CA ASN A 148 8.62 17.39 -6.22
C ASN A 148 7.40 17.19 -7.13
N ILE A 149 7.56 16.39 -8.19
CA ILE A 149 6.45 16.12 -9.13
C ILE A 149 5.31 15.37 -8.45
N SER A 150 5.60 14.41 -7.57
CA SER A 150 4.57 13.68 -6.81
C SER A 150 3.75 14.63 -5.95
N ARG A 151 4.37 15.61 -5.28
CA ARG A 151 3.64 16.64 -4.52
C ARG A 151 2.75 17.47 -5.44
N ASP A 152 3.31 17.98 -6.54
CA ASP A 152 2.56 18.84 -7.48
C ASP A 152 1.35 18.15 -8.10
N VAL A 153 1.45 16.84 -8.37
CA VAL A 153 0.37 16.04 -8.94
C VAL A 153 -0.62 15.60 -7.86
N LEU A 154 -0.14 14.93 -6.81
CA LEU A 154 -0.99 14.27 -5.84
C LEU A 154 -1.65 15.26 -4.87
N ASP A 155 -1.00 16.38 -4.56
CA ASP A 155 -1.59 17.34 -3.63
C ASP A 155 -2.81 18.05 -4.21
N LYS A 156 -2.90 18.17 -5.54
CA LYS A 156 -4.05 18.74 -6.26
C LYS A 156 -5.19 17.75 -6.46
N GLU A 157 -4.88 16.46 -6.57
CA GLU A 157 -5.85 15.41 -6.89
C GLU A 157 -6.49 14.79 -5.63
N LEU A 158 -5.82 14.90 -4.49
CA LEU A 158 -6.27 14.29 -3.23
C LEU A 158 -7.03 15.31 -2.36
N PRO A 159 -8.15 14.90 -1.72
CA PRO A 159 -8.97 15.77 -0.88
C PRO A 159 -8.14 16.39 0.25
N GLU A 160 -8.40 17.66 0.59
CA GLU A 160 -7.67 18.44 1.60
C GLU A 160 -7.51 17.71 2.94
N LYS A 161 -6.44 18.07 3.68
CA LYS A 161 -6.01 17.45 4.94
C LYS A 161 -7.06 17.50 6.04
#